data_AF-A0A3N4QB63-F1
#
_entry.id   AF-A0A3N4QB63-F1
#
_cell.length_a   1.000
_cell.length_b   1.000
_cell.length_c   1.000
_cell.angle_alpha   90.00
_cell.angle_beta   90.00
_cell.angle_gamma   90.00
#
_symmetry.space_group_name_H-M   'P 1'
#
loop_
_entity.id
_entity.type
_entity.pdbx_description
1 polymer ?
#
loop_
_entity_poly.entity_id
_entity_poly.type
_entity_poly.pdbx_seq_one_letter_code
_entity_poly.pdbx_strand_id
1 'polypeptide(L)'
;MTTYRIFFVFGLLCIVSALFIFARQHRRDDRNISVSVSESKEAYKFRADYPTANHGRVCDYLEKQLGRYTNINFHDVEIDGHVVLDNQADFYLLLEPGKLRMTLNKKDNSYATYEKFSQMGRELKEVATGR
;
A
#
# COMPACT_ATOMS: atom_id res chain seq x y z
N MET A 1 46.79 16.84 -29.96
CA MET A 1 46.06 17.28 -28.74
C MET A 1 44.52 17.24 -28.87
N THR A 2 43.96 16.64 -29.91
CA THR A 2 42.51 16.67 -30.22
C THR A 2 41.78 15.37 -29.87
N THR A 3 42.45 14.23 -29.92
CA THR A 3 41.85 12.90 -29.66
C THR A 3 41.46 12.69 -28.19
N TYR A 4 42.31 13.05 -27.23
CA TYR A 4 41.96 12.93 -25.80
C TYR A 4 40.77 13.83 -25.41
N ARG A 5 40.56 14.94 -26.11
CA ARG A 5 39.40 15.83 -25.90
C ARG A 5 38.10 15.15 -26.33
N ILE A 6 38.14 14.40 -27.43
CA ILE A 6 36.98 13.67 -27.94
C ILE A 6 36.60 12.52 -26.98
N PHE A 7 37.57 11.71 -26.55
CA PHE A 7 37.31 10.63 -25.59
C PHE A 7 36.80 11.15 -24.23
N PHE A 8 37.31 12.29 -23.77
CA PHE A 8 36.85 12.93 -22.53
C PHE A 8 35.39 13.42 -22.63
N VAL A 9 34.99 13.98 -23.77
CA VAL A 9 33.61 14.43 -24.01
C VAL A 9 32.63 13.26 -24.06
N PHE A 10 32.99 12.16 -24.74
CA PHE A 10 32.15 10.95 -24.76
C PHE A 10 32.03 10.31 -23.36
N GLY A 11 33.11 10.29 -22.58
CA GLY A 11 33.08 9.81 -21.19
C GLY A 11 32.13 10.62 -20.31
N LEU A 12 32.18 11.95 -20.40
CA LEU A 12 31.25 12.85 -19.68
C LEU A 12 29.80 12.63 -20.09
N LEU A 13 29.53 12.42 -21.39
CA LEU A 13 28.18 12.23 -21.90
C LEU A 13 27.56 10.89 -21.41
N CYS A 14 28.37 9.85 -21.28
CA CYS A 14 27.97 8.58 -20.66
C CYS A 14 27.69 8.69 -19.15
N ILE A 15 28.46 9.50 -18.43
CA ILE A 15 28.22 9.72 -16.99
C ILE A 15 26.93 10.52 -16.79
N VAL A 16 26.70 11.55 -17.59
CA VAL A 16 25.47 12.36 -17.52
C VAL A 16 24.23 11.53 -17.87
N SER A 17 24.30 10.65 -18.88
CA SER A 17 23.18 9.77 -19.22
C SER A 17 22.90 8.73 -18.13
N ALA A 18 23.94 8.14 -17.53
CA ALA A 18 23.80 7.22 -16.40
C ALA A 18 23.17 7.90 -15.17
N LEU A 19 23.61 9.13 -14.84
CA LEU A 19 23.02 9.93 -13.76
C LEU A 19 21.56 10.29 -14.05
N PHE A 20 21.20 10.55 -15.30
CA PHE A 20 19.81 10.86 -15.70
C PHE A 20 18.88 9.65 -15.56
N ILE A 21 19.38 8.45 -15.90
CA ILE A 21 18.65 7.18 -15.72
C ILE A 21 18.50 6.87 -14.22
N PHE A 22 19.57 7.02 -13.45
CA PHE A 22 19.55 6.79 -12.00
C PHE A 22 18.62 7.78 -11.27
N ALA A 23 18.64 9.06 -11.66
CA ALA A 23 17.74 10.08 -11.12
C ALA A 23 16.27 9.80 -11.47
N ARG A 24 15.98 9.22 -12.65
CA ARG A 24 14.62 8.78 -13.00
C ARG A 24 14.18 7.57 -12.17
N GLN A 25 15.05 6.61 -11.95
CA GLN A 25 14.75 5.43 -11.14
C GLN A 25 14.51 5.78 -9.66
N HIS A 26 15.13 6.85 -9.17
CA HIS A 26 14.98 7.31 -7.78
C HIS A 26 13.82 8.29 -7.56
N ARG A 27 13.19 8.79 -8.62
CA ARG A 27 11.89 9.49 -8.54
C ARG A 27 10.78 8.44 -8.44
N ARG A 28 10.71 7.77 -7.29
CA ARG A 28 9.45 7.13 -6.86
C ARG A 28 8.46 8.28 -6.66
N ASP A 29 7.35 8.25 -7.39
CA ASP A 29 6.30 9.26 -7.29
C ASP A 29 5.63 9.17 -5.90
N ASP A 30 6.24 9.80 -4.90
CA ASP A 30 5.69 9.99 -3.56
C ASP A 30 4.47 10.94 -3.54
N ARG A 31 4.10 11.51 -4.69
CA ARG A 31 3.12 12.59 -4.77
C ARG A 31 1.68 12.17 -4.51
N ASN A 32 1.36 10.87 -4.51
CA ASN A 32 0.00 10.37 -4.29
C ASN A 32 -0.09 9.27 -3.21
N ILE A 33 0.94 9.09 -2.36
CA ILE A 33 0.86 8.12 -1.26
C ILE A 33 0.50 8.85 0.03
N SER A 34 -0.68 8.57 0.57
CA SER A 34 -1.14 9.09 1.86
C SER A 34 -1.58 7.92 2.71
N VAL A 35 -0.92 7.71 3.85
CA VAL A 35 -1.32 6.68 4.82
C VAL A 35 -1.59 7.34 6.16
N SER A 36 -2.78 7.09 6.71
CA SER A 36 -3.18 7.57 8.03
C SER A 36 -3.75 6.43 8.86
N VAL A 37 -3.32 6.39 10.11
CA VAL A 37 -3.88 5.54 11.15
C VAL A 37 -4.45 6.45 12.22
N SER A 38 -5.71 6.25 12.57
CA SER A 38 -6.38 6.98 13.64
C SER A 38 -6.98 5.96 14.59
N GLU A 39 -6.64 6.11 15.86
CA GLU A 39 -7.11 5.23 16.92
C GLU A 39 -7.80 6.06 18.01
N SER A 40 -9.00 5.64 18.37
CA SER A 40 -9.74 6.16 19.52
C SER A 40 -10.06 5.04 20.50
N LYS A 41 -10.73 5.39 21.60
CA LYS A 41 -11.29 4.39 22.53
C LYS A 41 -12.31 3.47 21.86
N GLU A 42 -12.97 3.95 20.81
CA GLU A 42 -14.11 3.26 20.19
C GLU A 42 -13.74 2.59 18.87
N ALA A 43 -12.78 3.14 18.13
CA ALA A 43 -12.51 2.66 16.77
C ALA A 43 -11.02 2.66 16.43
N TYR A 44 -10.67 1.73 15.54
CA TYR A 44 -9.42 1.74 14.79
C TYR A 44 -9.74 2.07 13.33
N LYS A 45 -9.05 3.05 12.76
CA LYS A 45 -9.25 3.52 11.39
C LYS A 45 -7.92 3.51 10.64
N PHE A 46 -7.87 2.78 9.54
CA PHE A 46 -6.77 2.81 8.59
C PHE A 46 -7.26 3.41 7.28
N ARG A 47 -6.49 4.33 6.69
CA ARG A 47 -6.74 4.88 5.36
C ARG A 47 -5.44 4.95 4.60
N ALA A 48 -5.45 4.46 3.37
CA ALA A 48 -4.35 4.58 2.44
C ALA A 48 -4.87 5.00 1.07
N ASP A 49 -4.33 6.10 0.55
CA ASP A 49 -4.36 6.43 -0.87
C ASP A 49 -2.97 6.08 -1.43
N TYR A 50 -2.93 5.36 -2.55
CA TYR A 50 -1.70 4.81 -3.12
C TYR A 50 -1.78 4.69 -4.65
N PRO A 51 -0.65 4.62 -5.37
CA PRO A 51 -0.64 4.41 -6.81
C PRO A 51 -1.39 3.13 -7.18
N THR A 52 -2.24 3.17 -8.21
CA THR A 52 -2.96 1.99 -8.71
C THR A 52 -2.04 0.81 -9.04
N ALA A 53 -0.78 1.06 -9.41
CA ALA A 53 0.24 0.03 -9.61
C ALA A 53 0.51 -0.84 -8.35
N ASN A 54 0.26 -0.30 -7.16
CA ASN A 54 0.41 -1.02 -5.88
C ASN A 54 -0.88 -1.76 -5.48
N HIS A 55 -2.00 -1.56 -6.19
CA HIS A 55 -3.29 -2.14 -5.83
C HIS A 55 -3.26 -3.67 -5.79
N GLY A 56 -2.66 -4.33 -6.79
CA GLY A 56 -2.51 -5.79 -6.79
C GLY A 56 -1.80 -6.32 -5.54
N ARG A 57 -0.72 -5.65 -5.09
CA ARG A 57 0.00 -6.01 -3.86
C ARG A 57 -0.88 -5.85 -2.61
N VAL A 58 -1.74 -4.84 -2.59
CA VAL A 58 -2.71 -4.62 -1.49
C VAL A 58 -3.76 -5.73 -1.49
N CYS A 59 -4.31 -6.09 -2.65
CA CYS A 59 -5.26 -7.21 -2.78
C CYS A 59 -4.63 -8.54 -2.36
N ASP A 60 -3.40 -8.85 -2.81
CA ASP A 60 -2.65 -10.04 -2.40
C ASP A 60 -2.47 -10.12 -0.89
N TYR A 61 -2.17 -8.97 -0.26
CA TYR A 61 -2.02 -8.88 1.17
C TYR A 61 -3.34 -9.15 1.91
N LEU A 62 -4.45 -8.55 1.45
CA LEU A 62 -5.77 -8.77 2.03
C LEU A 62 -6.21 -10.23 1.87
N GLU A 63 -6.03 -10.82 0.69
CA GLU A 63 -6.30 -12.23 0.41
C GLU A 63 -5.53 -13.15 1.37
N LYS A 64 -4.22 -12.89 1.55
CA LYS A 64 -3.39 -13.66 2.48
C LYS A 64 -3.87 -13.57 3.93
N GLN A 65 -4.30 -12.40 4.38
CA GLN A 65 -4.67 -12.17 5.79
C GLN A 65 -6.11 -12.57 6.12
N LEU A 66 -7.02 -12.38 5.16
CA LEU A 66 -8.46 -12.44 5.35
C LEU A 66 -9.15 -13.53 4.51
N GLY A 67 -8.60 -13.93 3.37
CA GLY A 67 -9.23 -14.83 2.40
C GLY A 67 -9.62 -16.21 2.97
N ARG A 68 -8.96 -16.68 4.03
CA ARG A 68 -9.40 -17.90 4.74
C ARG A 68 -10.66 -17.75 5.60
N TYR A 69 -11.19 -16.54 5.74
CA TYR A 69 -12.34 -16.21 6.58
C TYR A 69 -13.47 -15.54 5.78
N THR A 70 -13.38 -15.53 4.46
CA THR A 70 -14.38 -14.95 3.58
C THR A 70 -14.29 -15.61 2.20
N ASN A 71 -15.41 -15.65 1.47
CA ASN A 71 -15.43 -16.09 0.07
C ASN A 71 -15.18 -14.94 -0.91
N ILE A 72 -14.80 -13.76 -0.42
CA ILE A 72 -14.47 -12.60 -1.23
C ILE A 72 -13.09 -12.80 -1.86
N ASN A 73 -13.02 -12.80 -3.19
CA ASN A 73 -11.77 -12.64 -3.91
C ASN A 73 -11.46 -11.14 -4.04
N PHE A 74 -10.43 -10.66 -3.34
CA PHE A 74 -10.11 -9.23 -3.31
C PHE A 74 -9.57 -8.66 -4.63
N HIS A 75 -9.24 -9.50 -5.61
CA HIS A 75 -8.81 -9.05 -6.95
C HIS A 75 -9.97 -8.81 -7.92
N ASP A 76 -11.11 -9.45 -7.70
CA ASP A 76 -12.23 -9.44 -8.65
C ASP A 76 -13.33 -8.46 -8.26
N VAL A 77 -13.22 -7.80 -7.11
CA VAL A 77 -14.29 -6.97 -6.55
C VAL A 77 -13.78 -5.62 -6.03
N GLU A 78 -14.60 -4.60 -6.22
CA GLU A 78 -14.54 -3.38 -5.42
C GLU A 78 -15.51 -3.51 -4.24
N ILE A 79 -15.11 -3.01 -3.07
CA ILE A 79 -15.89 -3.14 -1.83
C ILE A 79 -16.10 -1.76 -1.26
N ASP A 80 -17.34 -1.43 -0.95
CA ASP A 80 -17.71 -0.29 -0.10
C ASP A 80 -18.82 -0.77 0.84
N GLY A 81 -18.44 -1.24 2.02
CA GLY A 81 -19.44 -1.76 2.96
C GLY A 81 -18.88 -2.46 4.18
N HIS A 82 -19.82 -2.92 5.02
CA HIS A 82 -19.52 -3.76 6.17
C HIS A 82 -19.24 -5.20 5.73
N VAL A 83 -18.16 -5.74 6.27
CA VAL A 83 -17.69 -7.10 6.05
C VAL A 83 -17.69 -7.82 7.38
N VAL A 84 -18.40 -8.95 7.43
CA VAL A 84 -18.37 -9.89 8.55
C VAL A 84 -17.63 -11.13 8.08
N LEU A 85 -16.55 -11.47 8.77
CA LEU A 85 -15.75 -12.66 8.50
C LEU A 85 -16.27 -13.87 9.29
N ASP A 86 -15.90 -15.08 8.86
CA ASP A 86 -16.28 -16.33 9.53
C ASP A 86 -15.79 -16.41 10.99
N ASN A 87 -14.72 -15.68 11.32
CA ASN A 87 -14.21 -15.54 12.68
C ASN A 87 -14.93 -14.45 13.50
N GLN A 88 -16.11 -14.00 13.04
CA GLN A 88 -16.95 -12.98 13.66
C GLN A 88 -16.34 -11.58 13.74
N ALA A 89 -15.23 -11.32 13.03
CA ALA A 89 -14.73 -9.95 12.90
C ALA A 89 -15.67 -9.14 12.00
N ASP A 90 -16.16 -8.01 12.51
CA ASP A 90 -17.06 -7.08 11.81
C ASP A 90 -16.38 -5.72 11.64
N PHE A 91 -16.22 -5.27 10.40
CA PHE A 91 -15.58 -4.01 10.09
C PHE A 91 -16.07 -3.45 8.75
N TYR A 92 -15.94 -2.14 8.61
CA TYR A 92 -16.15 -1.49 7.31
C TYR A 92 -14.87 -1.56 6.46
N LEU A 93 -15.03 -1.89 5.19
CA LEU A 93 -13.99 -1.96 4.17
C LEU A 93 -14.39 -1.13 2.95
N LEU A 94 -13.52 -0.19 2.57
CA LEU A 94 -13.49 0.42 1.24
C LEU A 94 -12.24 -0.09 0.51
N LEU A 95 -12.40 -0.83 -0.58
CA LEU A 95 -11.34 -1.30 -1.45
C LEU A 95 -11.69 -0.96 -2.90
N GLU A 96 -10.91 -0.06 -3.49
CA GLU A 96 -11.00 0.34 -4.89
C GLU A 96 -9.58 0.61 -5.43
N PRO A 97 -9.36 0.60 -6.75
CA PRO A 97 -8.05 0.86 -7.33
C PRO A 97 -7.42 2.17 -6.82
N GLY A 98 -6.35 2.04 -6.03
CA GLY A 98 -5.60 3.17 -5.46
C GLY A 98 -6.10 3.70 -4.11
N LYS A 99 -7.13 3.07 -3.51
CA LYS A 99 -7.62 3.45 -2.19
C LYS A 99 -7.97 2.23 -1.32
N LEU A 100 -7.62 2.31 -0.05
CA LEU A 100 -8.01 1.36 0.98
C LEU A 100 -8.46 2.12 2.22
N ARG A 101 -9.63 1.80 2.76
CA ARG A 101 -10.05 2.23 4.09
C ARG A 101 -10.58 1.04 4.88
N MET A 102 -10.14 0.94 6.13
CA MET A 102 -10.64 -0.07 7.06
C MET A 102 -11.05 0.63 8.35
N THR A 103 -12.25 0.35 8.84
CA THR A 103 -12.73 0.86 10.13
C THR A 103 -13.26 -0.28 10.98
N LEU A 104 -12.59 -0.53 12.10
CA LEU A 104 -12.98 -1.54 13.09
C LEU A 104 -13.57 -0.85 14.32
N ASN A 105 -14.80 -1.19 14.69
CA ASN A 105 -15.36 -0.79 15.98
C ASN A 105 -14.86 -1.74 17.07
N LYS A 106 -14.15 -1.19 18.06
CA LYS A 106 -13.57 -1.95 19.18
C LYS A 106 -14.62 -2.48 20.16
N LYS A 107 -15.82 -1.89 20.19
CA LYS A 107 -16.93 -2.36 21.03
C LYS A 107 -17.61 -3.60 20.45
N ASP A 108 -17.58 -3.73 19.12
CA ASP A 108 -18.24 -4.84 18.40
C ASP A 108 -17.28 -6.01 18.14
N ASN A 109 -16.00 -5.86 18.50
CA ASN A 109 -14.96 -6.84 18.20
C ASN A 109 -14.11 -7.16 19.43
N SER A 110 -13.52 -8.37 19.44
CA SER A 110 -12.58 -8.76 20.48
C SER A 110 -11.29 -7.92 20.45
N TYR A 111 -10.61 -7.83 21.60
CA TYR A 111 -9.30 -7.19 21.68
C TYR A 111 -8.27 -7.85 20.75
N ALA A 112 -8.31 -9.19 20.61
CA ALA A 112 -7.44 -9.92 19.69
C ALA A 112 -7.70 -9.55 18.21
N THR A 113 -8.96 -9.34 17.83
CA THR A 113 -9.31 -8.83 16.49
C THR A 113 -8.70 -7.45 16.27
N TYR A 114 -8.82 -6.57 17.27
CA TYR A 114 -8.19 -5.25 17.23
C TYR A 114 -6.67 -5.32 17.07
N GLU A 115 -5.97 -6.14 17.86
CA GLU A 115 -4.52 -6.27 17.76
C GLU A 115 -4.09 -6.74 16.37
N LYS A 116 -4.83 -7.71 15.80
CA LYS A 116 -4.58 -8.19 14.44
C LYS A 116 -4.80 -7.10 13.40
N PHE A 117 -5.86 -6.30 13.50
CA PHE A 117 -6.09 -5.17 12.60
C PHE A 117 -5.02 -4.08 12.73
N SER A 118 -4.57 -3.80 13.96
CA SER A 118 -3.48 -2.85 14.22
C SER A 118 -2.17 -3.32 13.59
N GLN A 119 -1.85 -4.62 13.72
CA GLN A 119 -0.72 -5.23 13.01
C GLN A 119 -0.89 -5.13 11.50
N MET A 120 -2.07 -5.48 10.97
CA MET A 120 -2.33 -5.39 9.55
C MET A 120 -2.15 -3.98 9.00
N GLY A 121 -2.58 -2.94 9.72
CA GLY A 121 -2.36 -1.57 9.27
C GLY A 121 -0.88 -1.16 9.22
N ARG A 122 -0.03 -1.72 10.11
CA ARG A 122 1.43 -1.50 10.02
C ARG A 122 2.02 -2.14 8.77
N GLU A 123 1.61 -3.37 8.46
CA GLU A 123 2.08 -4.10 7.27
C GLU A 123 1.52 -3.49 5.98
N LEU A 124 0.25 -3.12 5.95
CA LEU A 124 -0.41 -2.44 4.82
C LEU A 124 0.24 -1.11 4.48
N LYS A 125 0.77 -0.38 5.46
CA LYS A 125 1.52 0.86 5.20
C LYS A 125 2.75 0.59 4.31
N GLU A 126 3.49 -0.47 4.58
CA GLU A 126 4.66 -0.83 3.76
C GLU A 126 4.22 -1.33 2.38
N VAL A 127 3.19 -2.18 2.32
CA VAL A 127 2.63 -2.69 1.06
C VAL A 127 2.11 -1.56 0.15
N ALA A 128 1.31 -0.64 0.70
CA ALA A 128 0.74 0.49 -0.04
C ALA A 128 1.80 1.49 -0.52
N THR A 129 2.89 1.65 0.24
CA THR A 129 4.04 2.50 -0.15
C THR A 129 5.03 1.80 -1.08
N GLY A 130 4.81 0.51 -1.39
CA GLY A 130 5.67 -0.27 -2.27
C GLY A 130 7.02 -0.63 -1.65
N ARG A 131 7.15 -0.55 -0.32
CA ARG A 131 8.36 -0.93 0.44
C ARG A 131 8.41 -2.43 0.74
#